data_AF-A0A3R9NMB9-F1
#
_entry.id   AF-A0A3R9NMB9-F1
#
_cell.length_a   1.000
_cell.length_b   1.000
_cell.length_c   1.000
_cell.angle_alpha   90.00
_cell.angle_beta   90.00
_cell.angle_gamma   90.00
#
_symmetry.space_group_name_H-M   'P 1'
#
loop_
_entity.id
_entity.type
_entity.pdbx_description
1 polymer ?
#
loop_
_entity_poly.entity_id
_entity_poly.type
_entity_poly.pdbx_seq_one_letter_code
_entity_poly.pdbx_strand_id
1 'polypeptide(L)'
;MFFRVLLCCILLVPLHASSLNFSSTLLRLNCPDRGLVEVILHVYGHTQEKWRGNFETGAGHKRSGDTEIIPFANGDILFHSISSDAFSYLYDGESQLRHCAKLDERPVFPSF
;
A
#
# COMPACT_ATOMS: atom_id res chain seq x y z
N MET A 1 1.11 -16.89 -41.58
CA MET A 1 0.87 -15.45 -41.29
C MET A 1 -0.03 -15.19 -40.08
N PHE A 2 -0.65 -16.22 -39.45
CA PHE A 2 -1.47 -16.03 -38.24
C PHE A 2 -0.66 -15.90 -36.92
N PHE A 3 0.54 -16.46 -36.86
CA PHE A 3 1.35 -16.48 -35.62
C PHE A 3 1.92 -15.11 -35.21
N ARG A 4 2.13 -14.20 -36.18
CA ARG A 4 2.64 -12.84 -35.91
C ARG A 4 1.58 -11.91 -35.31
N VAL A 5 0.31 -12.14 -35.62
CA VAL A 5 -0.81 -11.35 -35.07
C VAL A 5 -1.04 -11.70 -33.61
N LEU A 6 -0.91 -12.99 -33.26
CA LEU A 6 -1.08 -13.48 -31.88
C LEU A 6 -0.05 -12.87 -30.91
N LEU A 7 1.19 -12.70 -31.35
CA LEU A 7 2.28 -12.13 -30.53
C LEU A 7 2.06 -10.63 -30.21
N CYS A 8 1.39 -9.89 -31.12
CA CYS A 8 1.09 -8.48 -30.94
C CYS A 8 0.01 -8.25 -29.87
N CYS A 9 -0.96 -9.17 -29.74
CA CYS A 9 -2.04 -9.05 -28.75
C CYS A 9 -1.58 -9.25 -27.30
N ILE A 10 -0.48 -9.98 -27.05
CA ILE A 10 0.02 -10.24 -25.69
C ILE A 10 0.68 -8.99 -25.07
N LEU A 11 1.21 -8.08 -25.90
CA LEU A 11 1.86 -6.84 -25.46
C LEU A 11 0.87 -5.72 -25.04
N LEU A 12 -0.42 -5.91 -25.32
CA LEU A 12 -1.46 -4.92 -25.02
C LEU A 12 -2.27 -5.28 -23.76
N VAL A 13 -1.88 -6.31 -23.00
CA VAL A 13 -2.53 -6.60 -21.73
C VAL A 13 -2.21 -5.43 -20.79
N PRO A 14 -3.20 -4.59 -20.43
CA PRO A 14 -2.96 -3.54 -19.45
C PRO A 14 -2.57 -4.24 -18.15
N LEU A 15 -1.44 -3.84 -17.58
CA LEU A 15 -1.13 -4.18 -16.19
C LEU A 15 -2.25 -3.56 -15.36
N HIS A 16 -3.21 -4.41 -14.95
CA HIS A 16 -4.30 -4.01 -14.08
C HIS A 16 -3.69 -3.68 -12.72
N ALA A 17 -3.43 -2.39 -12.52
CA ALA A 17 -3.01 -1.87 -11.24
C ALA A 17 -4.26 -1.63 -10.38
N SER A 18 -4.34 -2.32 -9.25
CA SER A 18 -5.48 -2.26 -8.34
C SER A 18 -5.20 -1.26 -7.23
N SER A 19 -6.15 -0.36 -6.96
CA SER A 19 -6.12 0.45 -5.74
C SER A 19 -6.23 -0.44 -4.51
N LEU A 20 -5.71 0.02 -3.37
CA LEU A 20 -5.91 -0.70 -2.10
C LEU A 20 -7.39 -0.80 -1.77
N ASN A 21 -7.79 -1.93 -1.21
CA ASN A 21 -9.13 -2.07 -0.65
C ASN A 21 -9.18 -1.53 0.78
N PHE A 22 -9.60 -0.27 0.92
CA PHE A 22 -9.74 0.38 2.24
C PHE A 22 -10.88 -0.14 3.09
N SER A 23 -11.66 -1.12 2.63
CA SER A 23 -12.73 -1.72 3.43
C SER A 23 -12.21 -2.81 4.36
N SER A 24 -11.13 -3.51 3.99
CA SER A 24 -10.58 -4.63 4.74
C SER A 24 -9.34 -5.15 4.03
N THR A 25 -8.16 -4.67 4.41
CA THR A 25 -6.88 -5.16 3.89
C THR A 25 -5.82 -5.19 4.98
N LEU A 26 -5.06 -6.29 5.04
CA LEU A 26 -3.80 -6.40 5.73
C LEU A 26 -2.70 -6.33 4.69
N LEU A 27 -1.85 -5.33 4.86
CA LEU A 27 -0.66 -5.10 4.06
C LEU A 27 0.57 -5.36 4.92
N ARG A 28 1.51 -6.14 4.41
CA ARG A 28 2.80 -6.38 5.06
C ARG A 28 3.90 -5.83 4.17
N LEU A 29 4.68 -4.92 4.73
CA LEU A 29 5.76 -4.22 4.04
C LEU A 29 7.09 -4.48 4.75
N ASN A 30 8.17 -4.51 3.99
CA ASN A 30 9.52 -4.42 4.55
C ASN A 30 10.10 -3.05 4.21
N CYS A 31 10.24 -2.21 5.23
CA CYS A 31 10.71 -0.84 5.10
C CYS A 31 12.11 -0.67 5.70
N PRO A 32 12.92 0.25 5.16
CA PRO A 32 14.13 0.74 5.83
C PRO A 32 13.82 1.20 7.27
N ASP A 33 14.79 1.04 8.19
CA ASP A 33 14.73 1.47 9.60
C ASP A 33 13.73 0.72 10.50
N ARG A 34 12.51 0.45 10.03
CA ARG A 34 11.46 -0.26 10.77
C ARG A 34 11.42 -1.77 10.50
N GLY A 35 11.93 -2.23 9.37
CA GLY A 35 11.85 -3.62 8.95
C GLY A 35 10.41 -4.00 8.60
N LEU A 36 9.89 -5.08 9.20
CA LEU A 36 8.51 -5.52 8.95
C LEU A 36 7.51 -4.53 9.56
N VAL A 37 6.68 -3.95 8.70
CA VAL A 37 5.54 -3.08 9.05
C VAL A 37 4.26 -3.77 8.60
N GLU A 38 3.31 -3.88 9.51
CA GLU A 38 1.97 -4.39 9.22
C GLU A 38 0.98 -3.23 9.24
N VAL A 39 0.28 -3.02 8.13
CA VAL A 39 -0.73 -1.97 7.99
C VAL A 39 -2.09 -2.61 7.79
N ILE A 40 -3.08 -2.24 8.59
CA ILE A 40 -4.45 -2.71 8.48
C ILE A 40 -5.34 -1.54 8.06
N LEU A 41 -6.05 -1.72 6.96
CA LEU A 41 -7.07 -0.81 6.46
C LEU A 41 -8.44 -1.35 6.86
N HIS A 42 -9.13 -0.64 7.75
CA HIS A 42 -10.39 -1.07 8.33
C HIS A 42 -11.59 -0.47 7.62
N VAL A 43 -12.70 -1.20 7.66
CA VAL A 43 -14.02 -0.68 7.28
C VAL A 43 -14.31 0.57 8.12
N TYR A 44 -14.88 1.60 7.48
CA TYR A 44 -15.04 2.97 8.02
C TYR A 44 -13.80 3.86 8.01
N GLY A 45 -12.74 3.45 7.31
CA GLY A 45 -11.61 4.33 7.03
C GLY A 45 -10.72 4.57 8.24
N HIS A 46 -10.67 3.65 9.20
CA HIS A 46 -9.60 3.65 10.19
C HIS A 46 -8.40 2.91 9.63
N THR A 47 -7.20 3.38 9.93
CA THR A 47 -5.96 2.68 9.57
C THR A 47 -5.17 2.38 10.82
N GLN A 48 -4.39 1.31 10.78
CA GLN A 48 -3.49 0.93 11.87
C GLN A 48 -2.15 0.55 11.26
N GLU A 49 -1.07 0.89 11.95
CA GLU A 49 0.26 0.39 11.63
C GLU A 49 0.92 -0.22 12.86
N LYS A 50 1.76 -1.24 12.62
CA LYS A 50 2.50 -1.93 13.66
C LYS A 50 3.89 -2.30 13.17
N TRP A 51 4.91 -2.01 13.97
CA TRP A 51 6.30 -2.37 13.67
C TRP A 51 7.09 -2.52 14.98
N ARG A 52 7.93 -3.56 15.10
CA ARG A 52 8.86 -3.76 16.23
C ARG A 52 8.28 -3.51 17.64
N GLY A 53 7.01 -3.85 17.87
CA GLY A 53 6.32 -3.65 19.14
C GLY A 53 5.66 -2.27 19.33
N ASN A 54 5.85 -1.35 18.40
CA ASN A 54 5.11 -0.09 18.30
C ASN A 54 3.81 -0.30 17.53
N PHE A 55 2.83 0.56 17.80
CA PHE A 55 1.52 0.53 17.19
C PHE A 55 0.97 1.95 17.10
N GLU A 56 0.44 2.32 15.95
CA GLU A 56 -0.21 3.60 15.73
C GLU A 56 -1.50 3.45 14.94
N THR A 57 -2.33 4.47 15.03
CA THR A 57 -3.61 4.54 14.33
C THR A 57 -3.63 5.71 13.36
N GLY A 58 -4.46 5.66 12.34
CA GLY A 58 -4.69 6.76 11.42
C GLY A 58 -6.18 6.95 11.15
N ALA A 59 -6.51 8.18 10.74
CA ALA A 59 -7.88 8.61 10.46
C ALA A 59 -8.20 8.55 8.96
N GLY A 60 -7.78 7.47 8.30
CA GLY A 60 -8.15 7.14 6.93
C GLY A 60 -7.11 7.46 5.90
N HIS A 61 -7.58 7.79 4.71
CA HIS A 61 -6.74 8.00 3.56
C HIS A 61 -7.26 9.14 2.69
N LYS A 62 -6.36 9.74 1.93
CA LYS A 62 -6.68 10.71 0.88
C LYS A 62 -6.11 10.18 -0.43
N ARG A 63 -6.77 10.50 -1.54
CA ARG A 63 -6.24 10.20 -2.88
C ARG A 63 -5.92 11.50 -3.60
N SER A 64 -4.71 11.59 -4.14
CA SER A 64 -4.26 12.68 -4.98
C SER A 64 -3.72 12.10 -6.29
N GLY A 65 -4.55 12.09 -7.33
CA GLY A 65 -4.20 11.49 -8.62
C GLY A 65 -3.94 9.97 -8.50
N ASP A 66 -2.71 9.57 -8.78
CA ASP A 66 -2.23 8.18 -8.72
C ASP A 66 -1.81 7.75 -7.31
N THR A 67 -1.77 8.67 -6.35
CA THR A 67 -1.21 8.39 -5.03
C THR A 67 -2.29 8.33 -3.96
N GLU A 68 -2.32 7.23 -3.22
CA GLU A 68 -3.04 7.08 -1.95
C GLU A 68 -2.12 7.49 -0.81
N ILE A 69 -2.63 8.31 0.09
CA ILE A 69 -1.90 8.95 1.17
C ILE A 69 -2.59 8.57 2.48
N ILE A 70 -1.87 7.87 3.35
CA ILE A 70 -2.39 7.29 4.58
C ILE A 70 -1.58 7.86 5.76
N PRO A 71 -2.07 8.92 6.42
CA PRO A 71 -1.41 9.50 7.58
C PRO A 71 -1.69 8.70 8.86
N PHE A 72 -0.69 8.62 9.74
CA PHE A 72 -0.78 8.01 11.06
C PHE A 72 -0.61 9.05 12.17
N ALA A 73 -1.04 8.70 13.39
CA ALA A 73 -1.11 9.59 14.55
C ALA A 73 0.25 10.05 15.07
N ASN A 74 1.29 9.25 14.84
CA ASN A 74 2.68 9.59 15.16
C ASN A 74 3.33 10.55 14.15
N GLY A 75 2.62 10.98 13.10
CA GLY A 75 3.14 11.89 12.07
C GLY A 75 3.67 11.20 10.82
N ASP A 76 3.77 9.87 10.81
CA ASP A 76 4.17 9.14 9.61
C ASP A 76 3.10 9.21 8.53
N ILE A 77 3.56 9.07 7.29
CA ILE A 77 2.68 9.01 6.13
C ILE A 77 3.11 7.84 5.23
N LEU A 78 2.20 6.90 5.02
CA LEU A 78 2.35 5.88 3.99
C LEU A 78 1.78 6.39 2.66
N PHE A 79 2.58 6.28 1.62
CA PHE A 79 2.21 6.57 0.24
C PHE A 79 2.13 5.26 -0.55
N HIS A 80 1.08 5.13 -1.35
CA HIS A 80 0.92 4.05 -2.32
C HIS A 80 0.68 4.65 -3.72
N SER A 81 1.55 4.36 -4.68
CA SER A 81 1.33 4.68 -6.09
C SER A 81 0.55 3.55 -6.74
N ILE A 82 -0.67 3.84 -7.15
CA ILE A 82 -1.61 2.86 -7.70
C ILE A 82 -1.04 2.27 -8.99
N SER A 83 -0.56 3.10 -9.92
CA SER A 83 -0.07 2.65 -11.23
C SER A 83 1.14 1.71 -11.16
N SER A 84 1.97 1.85 -10.12
CA SER A 84 3.22 1.08 -9.98
C SER A 84 3.18 0.04 -8.84
N ASP A 85 2.08 -0.02 -8.09
CA ASP A 85 1.94 -0.82 -6.86
C ASP A 85 3.12 -0.61 -5.90
N ALA A 86 3.61 0.64 -5.82
CA ALA A 86 4.81 1.00 -5.07
C ALA A 86 4.44 1.66 -3.74
N PHE A 87 5.11 1.24 -2.67
CA PHE A 87 4.87 1.71 -1.31
C PHE A 87 6.07 2.50 -0.80
N SER A 88 5.82 3.63 -0.13
CA SER A 88 6.87 4.44 0.49
C SER A 88 6.38 5.09 1.77
N TYR A 89 7.24 5.14 2.78
CA TYR A 89 6.98 5.88 4.02
C TYR A 89 7.70 7.22 4.01
N LEU A 90 7.03 8.26 4.51
CA LEU A 90 7.68 9.44 5.08
C LEU A 90 7.57 9.31 6.59
N TYR A 91 8.70 9.16 7.29
CA TYR A 91 8.70 9.11 8.74
C TYR A 91 8.56 10.51 9.34
N ASP A 92 7.96 10.60 10.53
CA ASP A 92 7.81 11.87 11.23
C ASP A 92 9.16 12.60 11.40
N GLY A 93 9.16 13.89 11.13
CA GLY A 93 10.35 14.74 11.15
C GLY A 93 11.36 14.52 10.02
N GLU A 94 11.15 13.54 9.12
CA GLU A 94 12.01 13.32 7.96
C GLU A 94 11.52 14.06 6.70
N SER A 95 12.44 14.31 5.76
CA SER A 95 12.13 14.90 4.45
C SER A 95 12.30 13.91 3.29
N GLN A 96 12.74 12.68 3.56
CA GLN A 96 13.07 11.69 2.55
C GLN A 96 12.07 10.53 2.60
N LEU A 97 11.55 10.15 1.43
CA LEU A 97 10.73 8.95 1.28
C LEU A 97 11.59 7.69 1.35
N ARG A 98 11.14 6.73 2.14
CA ARG A 98 11.72 5.39 2.30
C ARG A 98 10.89 4.41 1.49
N HIS A 99 11.44 3.89 0.40
CA HIS A 99 10.77 2.87 -0.40
C HIS A 99 10.65 1.57 0.39
N CYS A 100 9.46 0.96 0.40
CA CYS A 100 9.19 -0.28 1.09
C CYS A 100 8.86 -1.39 0.10
N ALA A 101 9.41 -2.58 0.33
CA ALA A 101 9.05 -3.76 -0.44
C ALA A 101 7.72 -4.34 0.05
N LYS A 102 6.75 -4.49 -0.86
CA LYS A 102 5.51 -5.21 -0.58
C LYS A 102 5.80 -6.70 -0.39
N LEU A 103 5.36 -7.26 0.74
CA LEU A 103 5.54 -8.68 1.07
C LEU A 103 4.26 -9.48 0.91
N ASP A 104 3.13 -8.93 1.41
CA ASP A 104 1.83 -9.59 1.40
C ASP A 104 0.73 -8.53 1.36
N GLU A 105 -0.35 -8.81 0.63
CA GLU A 105 -1.58 -8.04 0.67
C GLU A 105 -2.76 -9.01 0.63
N ARG A 106 -3.61 -8.97 1.65
CA ARG A 106 -4.77 -9.85 1.72
C ARG A 106 -5.95 -9.20 2.43
N PRO A 107 -7.19 -9.60 2.10
CA PRO A 107 -8.35 -9.15 2.83
C PRO A 107 -8.32 -9.63 4.29
N VAL A 108 -8.83 -8.79 5.20
CA VAL A 108 -9.00 -9.12 6.63
C VAL A 108 -10.47 -9.37 6.91
N PHE A 109 -10.92 -10.59 6.69
CA PHE A 109 -12.28 -10.94 7.08
C PHE A 109 -12.38 -10.96 8.61
N PRO A 110 -13.43 -10.38 9.20
CA PRO A 110 -13.72 -10.63 10.59
C PRO A 110 -13.90 -12.14 10.78
N SER A 111 -13.06 -12.74 11.61
CA SER A 111 -13.29 -14.08 12.15
C SER A 111 -14.35 -13.94 13.24
N PHE A 112 -15.59 -14.30 12.92
CA PHE A 112 -16.66 -14.47 13.91
C PHE A 112 -16.53 -15.83 14.59
#